data_AF-A0A151N3I4-F1
#
_entry.id   AF-A0A151N3I4-F1
#
_cell.length_a   1.000
_cell.length_b   1.000
_cell.length_c   1.000
_cell.angle_alpha   90.00
_cell.angle_beta   90.00
_cell.angle_gamma   90.00
#
_symmetry.space_group_name_H-M   'P 1'
#
loop_
_entity.id
_entity.type
_entity.pdbx_description
1 polymer ?
#
loop_
_entity_poly.entity_id
_entity_poly.type
_entity_poly.pdbx_seq_one_letter_code
_entity_poly.pdbx_strand_id
1 'polypeptide(L)'
;MAASLGADVTVTDLEELQDLLKLNIETNKHLLTGSIQAKVLKWGEDVTAFLPPPDYILMADCIYYEESLEPLLKTLKDLSGPDTCIICCYEQRTMGKNPEIERKYFELLQMDFELEEIPLEQHDEEYRSEDILILNIRRKKQET
;
A
#
# COMPACT_ATOMS: atom_id res chain seq x y z
N MET A 1 6.57 -10.70 -6.95
CA MET A 1 5.19 -10.47 -6.44
C MET A 1 5.05 -11.22 -5.13
N ALA A 2 4.40 -10.70 -4.09
CA ALA A 2 4.34 -11.39 -2.78
C ALA A 2 3.84 -12.86 -2.87
N ALA A 3 2.94 -13.15 -3.81
CA ALA A 3 2.46 -14.51 -4.07
C ALA A 3 3.52 -15.50 -4.59
N SER A 4 4.60 -15.03 -5.23
CA SER A 4 5.74 -15.89 -5.59
C SER A 4 6.63 -16.22 -4.39
N LEU A 5 6.45 -15.51 -3.27
CA LEU A 5 7.11 -15.75 -1.98
C LEU A 5 6.22 -16.51 -0.99
N GLY A 6 5.10 -17.06 -1.45
CA GLY A 6 4.21 -17.92 -0.65
C GLY A 6 3.01 -17.22 -0.01
N ALA A 7 2.83 -15.91 -0.22
CA ALA A 7 1.70 -15.18 0.36
C ALA A 7 0.37 -15.47 -0.36
N ASP A 8 -0.73 -15.36 0.37
CA ASP A 8 -2.09 -15.32 -0.18
C ASP A 8 -2.49 -13.87 -0.45
N VAL A 9 -2.52 -13.48 -1.71
CA VAL A 9 -2.58 -12.07 -2.13
C VAL A 9 -3.93 -11.73 -2.74
N THR A 10 -4.50 -10.60 -2.31
CA THR A 10 -5.54 -9.90 -3.06
C THR A 10 -4.92 -8.63 -3.64
N VAL A 11 -4.71 -8.60 -4.96
CA VAL A 11 -4.25 -7.38 -5.65
C VAL A 11 -5.48 -6.56 -6.03
N THR A 12 -5.43 -5.26 -5.76
CA THR A 12 -6.60 -4.39 -5.93
C THR A 12 -6.27 -3.15 -6.72
N ASP A 13 -7.22 -2.72 -7.54
CA ASP A 13 -7.20 -1.44 -8.24
C ASP A 13 -8.63 -1.09 -8.68
N LEU A 14 -8.78 -0.04 -9.48
CA LEU A 14 -10.04 0.37 -10.11
C LEU A 14 -10.57 -0.71 -11.09
N GLU A 15 -11.85 -0.60 -11.45
CA GLU A 15 -12.54 -1.54 -12.35
C GLU A 15 -11.82 -1.63 -13.70
N GLU A 16 -11.38 -0.51 -14.26
CA GLU A 16 -10.69 -0.44 -15.55
C GLU A 16 -9.35 -1.20 -15.60
N LEU A 17 -8.74 -1.48 -14.45
CA LEU A 17 -7.45 -2.19 -14.38
C LEU A 17 -7.60 -3.70 -14.10
N GLN A 18 -8.82 -4.19 -13.88
CA GLN A 18 -9.03 -5.61 -13.53
C GLN A 18 -8.58 -6.58 -14.63
N ASP A 19 -8.78 -6.25 -15.91
CA ASP A 19 -8.34 -7.11 -17.00
C ASP A 19 -6.81 -7.17 -17.11
N LEU A 20 -6.12 -6.05 -16.85
CA LEU A 20 -4.66 -5.99 -16.83
C LEU A 20 -4.10 -6.81 -15.66
N LEU A 21 -4.70 -6.70 -14.47
CA LEU A 21 -4.32 -7.49 -13.30
C LEU A 21 -4.48 -8.99 -13.57
N LYS A 22 -5.62 -9.41 -14.13
CA LYS A 22 -5.88 -10.82 -14.47
C LYS A 22 -4.89 -11.35 -15.52
N LEU A 23 -4.57 -10.55 -16.54
CA LEU A 23 -3.57 -10.91 -17.55
C LEU A 23 -2.19 -11.13 -16.91
N ASN A 24 -1.77 -10.24 -16.01
CA ASN A 24 -0.49 -10.36 -15.31
C ASN A 24 -0.45 -11.57 -14.38
N ILE A 25 -1.55 -11.87 -13.68
CA ILE A 25 -1.68 -13.08 -12.85
C ILE A 25 -1.51 -14.33 -13.72
N GLU A 26 -2.25 -14.43 -14.83
CA GLU A 26 -2.22 -15.61 -15.71
C GLU A 26 -0.84 -15.81 -16.34
N THR A 27 -0.20 -14.73 -16.78
CA THR A 27 1.15 -14.76 -17.37
C THR A 27 2.19 -15.28 -16.37
N ASN A 28 2.08 -14.89 -15.09
CA ASN A 28 3.06 -15.21 -14.05
C ASN A 28 2.66 -16.40 -13.18
N LYS A 29 1.53 -17.07 -13.45
CA LYS A 29 0.99 -18.15 -12.60
C LYS A 29 1.97 -19.28 -12.31
N HIS A 30 2.91 -19.52 -13.22
CA HIS A 30 3.92 -20.56 -13.13
C HIS A 30 5.01 -20.27 -12.09
N LEU A 31 5.12 -19.02 -11.61
CA LEU A 31 6.07 -18.59 -10.58
C LEU A 31 5.44 -18.54 -9.18
N LEU A 32 4.13 -18.77 -9.07
CA LEU A 32 3.40 -18.60 -7.82
C LEU A 32 3.59 -19.80 -6.89
N THR A 33 3.89 -19.50 -5.64
CA THR A 33 4.02 -20.49 -4.56
C THR A 33 2.92 -20.34 -3.51
N GLY A 34 2.30 -19.17 -3.42
CA GLY A 34 1.04 -18.91 -2.71
C GLY A 34 -0.13 -18.74 -3.68
N SER A 35 -1.15 -17.96 -3.28
CA SER A 35 -2.31 -17.66 -4.11
C SER A 35 -2.40 -16.17 -4.47
N ILE A 36 -3.06 -15.86 -5.59
CA ILE A 36 -3.40 -14.48 -5.93
C ILE A 36 -4.76 -14.38 -6.61
N GLN A 37 -5.50 -13.33 -6.27
CA GLN A 37 -6.72 -12.92 -6.96
C GLN A 37 -6.74 -11.41 -7.18
N ALA A 38 -7.40 -10.97 -8.24
CA ALA A 38 -7.69 -9.56 -8.48
C ALA A 38 -9.10 -9.22 -7.98
N LYS A 39 -9.23 -8.10 -7.27
CA LYS A 39 -10.53 -7.53 -6.87
C LYS A 39 -10.54 -6.02 -7.07
N VAL A 40 -11.73 -5.45 -7.22
CA VAL A 40 -11.91 -4.01 -7.28
C VAL A 40 -11.87 -3.43 -5.88
N LEU A 41 -11.03 -2.42 -5.66
CA LEU A 41 -11.10 -1.60 -4.45
C LEU A 41 -10.83 -0.15 -4.83
N LYS A 42 -11.89 0.63 -4.91
CA LYS A 42 -11.77 2.08 -4.99
C LYS A 42 -11.62 2.62 -3.57
N TRP A 43 -10.59 3.43 -3.36
CA TRP A 43 -10.31 3.98 -2.03
C TRP A 43 -11.47 4.81 -1.49
N GLY A 44 -11.68 4.74 -0.17
CA GLY A 44 -12.79 5.34 0.55
C GLY A 44 -14.07 4.52 0.60
N GLU A 45 -14.23 3.50 -0.26
CA GLU A 45 -15.43 2.66 -0.32
C GLU A 45 -15.44 1.54 0.73
N ASP A 46 -16.46 0.67 0.69
CA ASP A 46 -16.62 -0.45 1.63
C ASP A 46 -15.53 -1.51 1.44
N VAL A 47 -14.93 -1.93 2.56
CA VAL A 47 -13.84 -2.91 2.58
C VAL A 47 -14.27 -4.26 3.16
N THR A 48 -15.55 -4.45 3.49
CA THR A 48 -16.05 -5.64 4.17
C THR A 48 -15.68 -6.95 3.43
N ALA A 49 -15.62 -6.91 2.10
CA ALA A 49 -15.24 -8.05 1.26
C ALA A 49 -13.75 -8.47 1.34
N PHE A 50 -12.93 -7.70 2.06
CA PHE A 50 -11.50 -7.92 2.28
C PHE A 50 -11.18 -8.31 3.73
N LEU A 51 -12.20 -8.40 4.59
CA LEU A 51 -12.03 -8.80 5.99
C LEU A 51 -11.93 -10.33 6.12
N PRO A 52 -11.23 -10.85 7.15
CA PRO A 52 -10.59 -10.14 8.26
C PRO A 52 -9.38 -9.29 7.85
N PRO A 53 -8.88 -8.37 8.70
CA PRO A 53 -7.70 -7.57 8.41
C PRO A 53 -6.52 -8.43 7.94
N PRO A 54 -5.81 -8.03 6.87
CA PRO A 54 -4.67 -8.79 6.37
C PRO A 54 -3.46 -8.62 7.29
N ASP A 55 -2.54 -9.57 7.25
CA ASP A 55 -1.24 -9.46 7.93
C ASP A 55 -0.41 -8.31 7.36
N TYR A 56 -0.50 -8.10 6.03
CA TYR A 56 0.22 -7.04 5.32
C TYR A 56 -0.69 -6.24 4.40
N ILE A 57 -0.46 -4.93 4.35
CA ILE A 57 -0.96 -4.06 3.27
C ILE A 57 0.27 -3.49 2.57
N LEU A 58 0.32 -3.63 1.24
CA LEU A 58 1.42 -3.11 0.42
C LEU A 58 0.90 -1.98 -0.46
N MET A 59 1.62 -0.86 -0.48
CA MET A 59 1.36 0.26 -1.36
C MET A 59 2.64 0.64 -2.09
N ALA A 60 2.56 0.80 -3.40
CA ALA A 60 3.66 1.27 -4.24
C ALA A 60 3.17 2.46 -5.05
N ASP A 61 3.76 3.62 -4.79
CA ASP A 61 3.52 4.89 -5.48
C ASP A 61 2.05 5.35 -5.49
N CYS A 62 1.38 5.21 -4.34
CA CYS A 62 -0.04 5.59 -4.17
C CYS A 62 -0.25 7.05 -3.70
N ILE A 63 0.81 7.83 -3.50
CA ILE A 63 0.76 9.20 -2.94
C ILE A 63 1.10 10.22 -4.04
N TYR A 64 0.08 10.73 -4.75
CA TYR A 64 0.32 11.61 -5.91
C TYR A 64 -0.81 12.58 -6.27
N TYR A 65 -2.06 12.35 -5.83
CA TYR A 65 -3.17 13.28 -6.03
C TYR A 65 -3.79 13.69 -4.68
N GLU A 66 -4.21 14.95 -4.57
CA GLU A 66 -4.72 15.50 -3.31
C GLU A 66 -6.09 14.89 -2.95
N GLU A 67 -6.91 14.64 -3.97
CA GLU A 67 -8.27 14.13 -3.85
C GLU A 67 -8.32 12.66 -3.39
N SER A 68 -7.22 11.92 -3.53
CA SER A 68 -7.13 10.52 -3.12
C SER A 68 -6.61 10.34 -1.70
N LEU A 69 -6.08 11.38 -1.05
CA LEU A 69 -5.45 11.26 0.27
C LEU A 69 -6.42 10.77 1.36
N GLU A 70 -7.54 11.49 1.56
CA GLU A 70 -8.53 11.12 2.58
C GLU A 70 -9.19 9.76 2.29
N PRO A 71 -9.62 9.45 1.05
CA PRO A 71 -10.12 8.12 0.69
C PRO A 71 -9.11 7.00 0.97
N LEU A 72 -7.83 7.19 0.60
CA LEU A 72 -6.77 6.21 0.83
C LEU A 72 -6.58 5.95 2.34
N LEU A 73 -6.48 7.01 3.13
CA LEU A 73 -6.31 6.90 4.58
C LEU A 73 -7.51 6.24 5.25
N LYS A 74 -8.73 6.53 4.79
CA LYS A 74 -9.93 5.83 5.25
C LYS A 74 -9.83 4.33 4.97
N THR A 75 -9.48 3.95 3.73
CA THR A 75 -9.31 2.53 3.36
C THR A 75 -8.24 1.83 4.20
N LEU A 76 -7.11 2.49 4.47
CA LEU A 76 -6.07 1.94 5.36
C LEU A 76 -6.59 1.70 6.78
N LYS A 77 -7.35 2.64 7.34
CA LYS A 77 -7.95 2.48 8.68
C LYS A 77 -8.98 1.36 8.75
N ASP A 78 -9.80 1.24 7.71
CA ASP A 78 -10.88 0.26 7.66
C ASP A 78 -10.35 -1.16 7.40
N LEU A 79 -9.26 -1.31 6.63
CA LEU A 79 -8.61 -2.60 6.36
C LEU A 79 -7.68 -3.04 7.49
N SER A 80 -6.95 -2.12 8.12
CA SER A 80 -5.88 -2.48 9.07
C SER A 80 -6.41 -2.86 10.46
N GLY A 81 -5.93 -4.00 10.94
CA GLY A 81 -6.09 -4.46 12.31
C GLY A 81 -4.92 -4.04 13.19
N PRO A 82 -4.94 -4.41 14.48
CA PRO A 82 -3.85 -4.13 15.42
C PRO A 82 -2.50 -4.73 15.02
N ASP A 83 -2.52 -5.87 14.32
CA ASP A 83 -1.32 -6.63 13.93
C ASP A 83 -0.95 -6.45 12.45
N THR A 84 -1.74 -5.68 11.69
CA THR A 84 -1.47 -5.42 10.26
C THR A 84 -0.21 -4.57 10.10
N CYS A 85 0.74 -5.06 9.30
CA CYS A 85 1.93 -4.32 8.89
C CYS A 85 1.70 -3.64 7.54
N ILE A 86 1.73 -2.31 7.50
CA ILE A 86 1.56 -1.57 6.25
C ILE A 86 2.94 -1.19 5.73
N ILE A 87 3.30 -1.60 4.51
CA ILE A 87 4.54 -1.20 3.84
C ILE A 87 4.17 -0.24 2.71
N CYS A 88 4.62 1.00 2.82
CA CYS A 88 4.41 2.03 1.82
C CYS A 88 5.74 2.38 1.15
N CYS A 89 5.85 2.13 -0.14
CA CYS A 89 6.96 2.56 -0.97
C CYS A 89 6.48 3.67 -1.91
N TYR A 90 7.19 4.78 -2.00
CA TYR A 90 6.85 5.87 -2.92
C TYR A 90 8.09 6.65 -3.36
N GLU A 91 7.99 7.30 -4.52
CA GLU A 91 9.00 8.23 -5.00
C GLU A 91 8.71 9.64 -4.45
N GLN A 92 9.67 10.24 -3.76
CA GLN A 92 9.61 11.62 -3.32
C GLN A 92 9.74 12.56 -4.52
N ARG A 93 8.72 13.38 -4.74
CA ARG A 93 8.64 14.29 -5.89
C ARG A 93 8.67 15.74 -5.46
N THR A 94 9.67 16.46 -5.93
CA THR A 94 9.91 17.87 -5.54
C THR A 94 9.22 18.90 -6.43
N MET A 95 8.58 18.47 -7.51
CA MET A 95 8.00 19.35 -8.53
C MET A 95 6.48 19.53 -8.38
N GLY A 96 5.98 20.70 -8.74
CA GLY A 96 4.54 20.98 -8.77
C GLY A 96 3.91 20.95 -7.37
N LYS A 97 2.73 20.32 -7.25
CA LYS A 97 2.00 20.20 -5.98
C LYS A 97 2.44 19.02 -5.10
N ASN A 98 3.34 18.17 -5.59
CA ASN A 98 3.71 16.93 -4.90
C ASN A 98 4.25 17.16 -3.48
N PRO A 99 5.12 18.16 -3.20
CA PRO A 99 5.59 18.39 -1.83
C PRO A 99 4.46 18.74 -0.85
N GLU A 100 3.43 19.45 -1.30
CA GLU A 100 2.28 19.82 -0.48
C GLU A 100 1.36 18.62 -0.23
N ILE A 101 1.14 17.79 -1.26
CA ILE A 101 0.36 16.54 -1.18
C ILE A 101 1.05 15.56 -0.21
N GLU A 102 2.36 15.37 -0.34
CA GLU A 102 3.17 14.52 0.52
C GLU A 102 3.10 14.98 1.98
N ARG A 103 3.34 16.28 2.24
CA ARG A 103 3.21 16.85 3.59
C ARG A 103 1.83 16.60 4.19
N LYS A 104 0.77 16.89 3.41
CA LYS A 104 -0.63 16.72 3.86
C LYS A 104 -0.95 15.24 4.14
N TYR A 105 -0.45 14.33 3.31
CA TYR A 105 -0.61 12.89 3.51
C TYR A 105 -0.03 12.47 4.85
N PHE A 106 1.22 12.86 5.16
CA PHE A 106 1.85 12.49 6.42
C PHE A 106 1.19 13.11 7.64
N GLU A 107 0.75 14.37 7.55
CA GLU A 107 0.00 15.03 8.64
C GLU A 107 -1.28 14.28 8.99
N LEU A 108 -2.02 13.82 7.99
CA LEU A 108 -3.26 13.06 8.19
C LEU A 108 -2.98 11.61 8.62
N LEU A 109 -1.96 10.96 8.05
CA LEU A 109 -1.58 9.59 8.39
C LEU A 109 -1.17 9.48 9.87
N GLN A 110 -0.38 10.43 10.35
CA GLN A 110 0.12 10.44 11.74
C GLN A 110 -0.98 10.64 12.78
N MET A 111 -2.22 10.98 12.41
CA MET A 111 -3.33 11.05 13.35
C MET A 111 -3.67 9.68 13.94
N ASP A 112 -3.53 8.61 13.16
CA ASP A 112 -3.99 7.25 13.52
C ASP A 112 -2.90 6.19 13.39
N PHE A 113 -1.78 6.52 12.74
CA PHE A 113 -0.69 5.60 12.48
C PHE A 113 0.65 6.14 13.01
N GLU A 114 1.52 5.23 13.39
CA GLU A 114 2.95 5.43 13.57
C GLU A 114 3.68 5.00 12.30
N LEU A 115 4.76 5.69 11.96
CA LEU A 115 5.56 5.39 10.78
C LEU A 115 7.04 5.42 11.11
N GLU A 116 7.78 4.51 10.49
CA GLU A 116 9.22 4.37 10.57
C GLU A 116 9.75 4.24 9.14
N GLU A 117 10.72 5.09 8.78
CA GLU A 117 11.42 4.98 7.51
C GLU A 117 12.45 3.86 7.57
N ILE A 118 12.43 2.99 6.55
CA ILE A 118 13.40 1.92 6.39
C ILE A 118 14.66 2.49 5.73
N PRO A 119 15.84 2.42 6.39
CA PRO A 119 17.09 2.94 5.85
C PRO A 119 17.42 2.39 4.46
N LEU A 120 18.02 3.22 3.61
CA LEU A 120 18.39 2.88 2.23
C LEU A 120 19.33 1.65 2.15
N GLU A 121 20.12 1.41 3.19
CA GLU A 121 21.00 0.23 3.29
C GLU A 121 20.24 -1.09 3.47
N GLN A 122 18.96 -1.04 3.88
CA GLN A 122 18.08 -2.21 3.97
C GLN A 122 17.26 -2.43 2.70
N HIS A 123 17.33 -1.52 1.73
CA HIS A 123 16.75 -1.72 0.40
C HIS A 123 17.66 -2.66 -0.40
N ASP A 124 17.15 -3.15 -1.53
CA ASP A 124 17.97 -3.93 -2.47
C ASP A 124 19.20 -3.13 -2.94
N GLU A 125 20.38 -3.76 -3.01
CA GLU A 125 21.63 -3.08 -3.33
C GLU A 125 21.64 -2.43 -4.73
N GLU A 126 20.92 -3.03 -5.69
CA GLU A 126 20.81 -2.56 -7.07
C GLU A 126 19.53 -1.76 -7.29
N TYR A 127 18.40 -2.22 -6.75
CA TYR A 127 17.07 -1.65 -6.99
C TYR A 127 16.65 -0.67 -5.88
N ARG A 128 17.41 0.42 -5.71
CA ARG A 128 17.12 1.49 -4.75
C ARG A 128 17.48 2.88 -5.27
N SER A 129 16.90 3.91 -4.66
CA SER A 129 17.19 5.33 -4.95
C SER A 129 17.04 6.14 -3.68
N GLU A 130 17.83 7.22 -3.54
CA GLU A 130 17.64 8.19 -2.45
C GLU A 130 16.27 8.88 -2.51
N ASP A 131 15.70 8.98 -3.72
CA ASP A 131 14.37 9.56 -3.94
C ASP A 131 13.23 8.53 -3.77
N ILE A 132 13.52 7.24 -3.50
CA ILE A 132 12.50 6.21 -3.27
C ILE A 132 12.54 5.78 -1.81
N LEU A 133 11.48 6.11 -1.08
CA LEU A 133 11.39 5.87 0.36
C LEU A 133 10.49 4.66 0.63
N ILE A 134 10.89 3.84 1.60
CA ILE A 134 10.10 2.71 2.12
C ILE A 134 9.76 3.01 3.58
N LEU A 135 8.48 2.97 3.91
CA LEU A 135 7.96 3.22 5.24
C LEU A 135 7.26 1.97 5.78
N ASN A 136 7.56 1.64 7.02
CA ASN A 136 6.80 0.71 7.84
C ASN A 136 5.78 1.50 8.65
N ILE A 137 4.50 1.24 8.43
CA ILE A 137 3.38 1.99 9.02
C ILE A 137 2.56 1.01 9.87
N ARG A 138 2.23 1.42 11.10
CA ARG A 138 1.44 0.62 12.05
C ARG A 138 0.35 1.45 12.68
N ARG A 139 -0.80 0.84 12.92
CA ARG A 139 -1.91 1.51 13.61
C ARG A 139 -1.51 1.82 15.04
N LYS A 140 -1.77 3.06 15.48
CA LYS A 140 -1.58 3.45 16.89
C LYS A 140 -2.46 2.60 17.78
N LYS A 141 -1.92 2.17 18.92
CA LYS A 141 -2.76 1.54 19.96
C LYS A 141 -3.68 2.61 20.51
N GLN A 142 -4.99 2.36 20.48
CA GLN A 142 -5.92 3.20 21.23
C GLN A 142 -5.62 2.99 22.72
N GLU A 143 -5.23 4.04 23.43
CA GLU A 143 -5.21 4.02 24.89
C GLU A 143 -6.66 3.86 25.36
N THR A 144 -6.99 2.70 25.91
CA THR A 144 -8.25 2.42 26.64
C THR A 144 -8.37 3.24 27.91
#